data_AF-A0A1V3XCZ9-F1
#
_entry.id   AF-A0A1V3XCZ9-F1
#
_cell.length_a   1.000
_cell.length_b   1.000
_cell.length_c   1.000
_cell.angle_alpha   90.00
_cell.angle_beta   90.00
_cell.angle_gamma   90.00
#
_symmetry.space_group_name_H-M   'P 1'
#
loop_
_entity.id
_entity.type
_entity.pdbx_description
1 polymer ?
#
loop_
_entity_poly.entity_id
_entity_poly.type
_entity_poly.pdbx_seq_one_letter_code
_entity_poly.pdbx_strand_id
1 'polypeptide(L)'
;MGPGCVGDVGLLLRASAAAARLLPAQSLQDLLAALPNLGIGNIGSANLGNGNNGSVNAGNGNTGNQNLGSGNKGSFNIGSGNSGNANFGSGNIGNDNIGFGNTGDPSTSSNPGANFGIGNTGNGNFGVGNSGNLNVGGGTPATETSASDLAAAI
;
A
#
# COMPACT_ATOMS: atom_id res chain seq x y z
N MET A 1 -51.49 -22.55 -46.33
CA MET A 1 -50.85 -22.09 -45.07
C MET A 1 -50.37 -23.32 -44.33
N GLY A 2 -49.06 -23.48 -44.17
CA GLY A 2 -48.46 -24.45 -43.26
C GLY A 2 -47.44 -23.70 -42.39
N PRO A 3 -47.58 -23.67 -41.06
CA PRO A 3 -46.70 -22.90 -40.19
C PRO A 3 -45.44 -23.72 -39.86
N GLY A 4 -44.32 -23.03 -39.61
CA GLY A 4 -43.37 -23.55 -38.62
C GLY A 4 -41.91 -23.76 -39.00
N CYS A 5 -41.31 -22.98 -39.90
CA CYS A 5 -39.85 -22.80 -39.91
C CYS A 5 -39.47 -21.52 -39.15
N VAL A 6 -39.83 -21.43 -37.87
CA VAL A 6 -39.50 -20.27 -37.01
C VAL A 6 -38.67 -20.68 -35.78
N GLY A 7 -38.21 -21.93 -35.71
CA GLY A 7 -37.53 -22.50 -34.54
C GLY A 7 -36.09 -22.01 -34.32
N ASP A 8 -35.34 -21.69 -35.39
CA ASP A 8 -33.89 -21.53 -35.25
C ASP A 8 -33.40 -20.09 -35.07
N VAL A 9 -34.16 -19.09 -35.52
CA VAL A 9 -33.77 -17.67 -35.36
C VAL A 9 -33.92 -17.23 -33.89
N GLY A 10 -34.94 -17.72 -33.19
CA GLY A 10 -35.16 -17.43 -31.78
C GLY A 10 -34.17 -18.12 -30.85
N LEU A 11 -33.70 -19.33 -31.21
CA LEU A 11 -32.72 -20.06 -30.41
C LEU A 11 -31.31 -19.47 -30.54
N LEU A 12 -30.91 -19.07 -31.76
CA LEU A 12 -29.61 -18.41 -31.99
C LEU A 12 -29.52 -17.03 -31.32
N LEU A 13 -30.62 -16.26 -31.34
CA LEU A 13 -30.70 -14.95 -30.69
C LEU A 13 -30.70 -15.04 -29.15
N ARG A 14 -31.21 -16.15 -28.59
CA ARG A 14 -31.15 -16.41 -27.13
C ARG A 14 -29.80 -16.99 -26.70
N ALA A 15 -29.14 -17.75 -27.56
CA ALA A 15 -27.77 -18.20 -27.34
C ALA A 15 -26.78 -17.01 -27.33
N SER A 16 -26.97 -16.00 -28.19
CA SER A 16 -26.13 -14.78 -28.18
C SER A 16 -26.41 -13.88 -26.98
N ALA A 17 -27.66 -13.78 -26.51
CA ALA A 17 -27.98 -13.07 -25.26
C ALA A 17 -27.46 -13.79 -24.00
N ALA A 18 -27.32 -15.12 -24.04
CA ALA A 18 -26.69 -15.91 -22.99
C ALA A 18 -25.15 -15.86 -23.07
N ALA A 19 -24.58 -15.82 -24.28
CA ALA A 19 -23.14 -15.64 -24.50
C ALA A 19 -22.67 -14.21 -24.20
N ALA A 20 -23.51 -13.19 -24.44
CA ALA A 20 -23.25 -11.80 -24.04
C ALA A 20 -23.32 -11.58 -22.51
N ARG A 21 -23.75 -12.60 -21.74
CA ARG A 21 -23.67 -12.63 -20.28
C ARG A 21 -22.39 -13.30 -19.76
N LEU A 22 -21.51 -13.82 -20.63
CA LEU A 22 -20.13 -14.08 -20.25
C LEU A 22 -19.38 -12.75 -20.15
N LEU A 23 -19.49 -12.16 -18.96
CA LEU A 23 -18.61 -11.18 -18.32
C LEU A 23 -17.63 -10.47 -19.26
N PRO A 24 -17.83 -9.18 -19.61
CA PRO A 24 -16.74 -8.40 -20.16
C PRO A 24 -15.80 -8.02 -19.01
N ALA A 25 -14.94 -8.94 -18.57
CA ALA A 25 -13.74 -8.56 -17.84
C ALA A 25 -12.69 -8.17 -18.89
N GLN A 26 -12.79 -6.95 -19.43
CA GLN A 26 -11.86 -6.46 -20.44
C GLN A 26 -10.62 -5.76 -19.83
N SER A 27 -10.56 -5.62 -18.50
CA SER A 27 -9.39 -5.09 -17.79
C SER A 27 -8.86 -6.03 -16.70
N LEU A 28 -7.55 -5.93 -16.40
CA LEU A 28 -6.92 -6.63 -15.27
C LEU A 28 -7.57 -6.27 -13.92
N GLN A 29 -8.14 -5.07 -13.85
CA GLN A 29 -8.76 -4.53 -12.64
C GLN A 29 -10.10 -5.24 -12.36
N ASP A 30 -10.86 -5.57 -13.40
CA ASP A 30 -12.11 -6.34 -13.27
C ASP A 30 -11.83 -7.77 -12.76
N LEU A 31 -10.77 -8.39 -13.28
CA LEU A 31 -10.36 -9.71 -12.81
C LEU A 31 -9.94 -9.67 -11.33
N LEU A 32 -9.17 -8.65 -10.93
CA LEU A 32 -8.74 -8.47 -9.55
C LEU A 32 -9.91 -8.18 -8.59
N ALA A 33 -10.93 -7.47 -9.05
CA ALA A 33 -12.17 -7.23 -8.31
C ALA A 33 -13.02 -8.50 -8.16
N ALA A 34 -12.94 -9.42 -9.12
CA ALA A 34 -13.64 -10.70 -9.11
C ALA A 34 -12.93 -11.79 -8.27
N LEU A 35 -11.66 -11.59 -7.91
CA LEU A 35 -10.93 -12.57 -7.09
C LEU A 35 -11.52 -12.65 -5.67
N PRO A 36 -11.73 -13.87 -5.15
CA PRO A 36 -12.33 -14.06 -3.83
C PRO A 36 -11.39 -13.63 -2.71
N ASN A 37 -11.97 -13.38 -1.55
CA ASN A 37 -11.22 -13.28 -0.29
C ASN A 37 -11.10 -14.68 0.34
N LEU A 38 -9.94 -14.98 0.90
CA LEU A 38 -9.65 -16.22 1.63
C LEU A 38 -9.42 -15.92 3.11
N GLY A 39 -10.38 -16.30 3.95
CA GLY A 39 -10.41 -16.06 5.39
C GLY A 39 -11.60 -15.22 5.83
N ILE A 40 -11.66 -14.83 7.11
CA ILE A 40 -12.86 -14.29 7.76
C ILE A 40 -12.77 -12.76 7.88
N GLY A 41 -13.90 -12.08 7.66
CA GLY A 41 -14.04 -10.64 7.92
C GLY A 41 -13.31 -9.75 6.92
N ASN A 42 -12.95 -10.27 5.75
CA ASN A 42 -12.35 -9.47 4.68
C ASN A 42 -13.43 -8.69 3.91
N ILE A 43 -13.15 -7.42 3.60
CA ILE A 43 -13.98 -6.51 2.80
C ILE A 43 -13.16 -6.08 1.58
N GLY A 44 -13.74 -6.16 0.38
CA GLY A 44 -13.06 -5.90 -0.90
C GLY A 44 -12.74 -7.19 -1.65
N SER A 45 -11.57 -7.27 -2.31
CA SER A 45 -11.23 -8.39 -3.21
C SER A 45 -9.80 -8.91 -3.04
N ALA A 46 -9.56 -10.18 -3.41
CA ALA A 46 -8.23 -10.78 -3.43
C ALA A 46 -7.45 -10.71 -2.10
N ASN A 47 -8.12 -10.66 -0.94
CA ASN A 47 -7.46 -10.64 0.35
C ASN A 47 -7.22 -12.07 0.87
N LEU A 48 -6.03 -12.32 1.42
CA LEU A 48 -5.65 -13.56 2.08
C LEU A 48 -5.40 -13.32 3.56
N GLY A 49 -6.05 -14.09 4.44
CA GLY A 49 -6.01 -13.94 5.90
C GLY A 49 -7.30 -13.33 6.45
N ASN A 50 -7.25 -12.60 7.56
CA ASN A 50 -8.47 -12.17 8.26
C ASN A 50 -8.56 -10.66 8.45
N GLY A 51 -9.77 -10.12 8.41
CA GLY A 51 -10.07 -8.74 8.81
C GLY A 51 -9.42 -7.66 7.92
N ASN A 52 -9.10 -7.98 6.67
CA ASN A 52 -8.53 -7.00 5.74
C ASN A 52 -9.64 -6.16 5.10
N ASN A 53 -9.40 -4.86 4.90
CA ASN A 53 -10.31 -3.94 4.23
C ASN A 53 -9.61 -3.26 3.05
N GLY A 54 -10.01 -3.61 1.82
CA GLY A 54 -9.42 -3.14 0.57
C GLY A 54 -9.11 -4.32 -0.35
N SER A 55 -8.05 -4.23 -1.15
CA SER A 55 -7.73 -5.26 -2.14
C SER A 55 -6.28 -5.74 -2.08
N VAL A 56 -6.08 -7.02 -2.38
CA VAL A 56 -4.75 -7.64 -2.53
C VAL A 56 -3.90 -7.59 -1.24
N ASN A 57 -4.52 -7.67 -0.07
CA ASN A 57 -3.78 -7.75 1.18
C ASN A 57 -3.51 -9.21 1.55
N ALA A 58 -2.32 -9.50 2.06
CA ALA A 58 -1.96 -10.82 2.60
C ALA A 58 -1.53 -10.70 4.05
N GLY A 59 -2.22 -11.41 4.95
CA GLY A 59 -2.06 -11.36 6.40
C GLY A 59 -3.32 -10.82 7.09
N ASN A 60 -3.18 -10.08 8.20
CA ASN A 60 -4.32 -9.79 9.08
C ASN A 60 -4.52 -8.30 9.37
N GLY A 61 -5.77 -7.84 9.34
CA GLY A 61 -6.13 -6.51 9.83
C GLY A 61 -5.54 -5.35 9.02
N ASN A 62 -5.24 -5.55 7.74
CA ASN A 62 -4.73 -4.48 6.88
C ASN A 62 -5.88 -3.61 6.35
N THR A 63 -5.67 -2.31 6.22
CA THR A 63 -6.61 -1.36 5.60
C THR A 63 -5.93 -0.65 4.44
N GLY A 64 -6.55 -0.65 3.26
CA GLY A 64 -5.97 -0.17 2.01
C GLY A 64 -5.57 -1.34 1.11
N ASN A 65 -4.56 -1.15 0.26
CA ASN A 65 -4.29 -2.09 -0.84
C ASN A 65 -2.87 -2.64 -0.82
N GLN A 66 -2.70 -3.88 -1.27
CA GLN A 66 -1.36 -4.45 -1.55
C GLN A 66 -0.43 -4.47 -0.33
N ASN A 67 -0.99 -4.66 0.88
CA ASN A 67 -0.18 -4.79 2.09
C ASN A 67 0.12 -6.26 2.40
N LEU A 68 1.34 -6.53 2.83
CA LEU A 68 1.80 -7.85 3.29
C LEU A 68 2.15 -7.79 4.79
N GLY A 69 1.58 -8.69 5.56
CA GLY A 69 1.76 -8.79 7.01
C GLY A 69 0.52 -8.31 7.78
N SER A 70 0.70 -7.55 8.87
CA SER A 70 -0.42 -7.29 9.79
C SER A 70 -0.59 -5.83 10.22
N GLY A 71 -1.84 -5.38 10.31
CA GLY A 71 -2.18 -4.08 10.89
C GLY A 71 -1.65 -2.88 10.11
N ASN A 72 -1.38 -3.03 8.81
CA ASN A 72 -0.91 -1.91 7.98
C ASN A 72 -2.09 -1.06 7.50
N LYS A 73 -1.89 0.26 7.40
CA LYS A 73 -2.85 1.24 6.87
C LYS A 73 -2.24 1.99 5.69
N GLY A 74 -2.92 2.03 4.56
CA GLY A 74 -2.43 2.63 3.31
C GLY A 74 -2.08 1.55 2.28
N SER A 75 -1.07 1.78 1.45
CA SER A 75 -0.76 0.86 0.34
C SER A 75 0.69 0.40 0.30
N PHE A 76 0.93 -0.81 -0.25
CA PHE A 76 2.27 -1.35 -0.50
C PHE A 76 3.16 -1.51 0.73
N ASN A 77 2.59 -1.63 1.93
CA ASN A 77 3.38 -1.83 3.14
C ASN A 77 3.73 -3.31 3.32
N ILE A 78 4.97 -3.60 3.70
CA ILE A 78 5.45 -4.94 4.02
C ILE A 78 5.91 -4.96 5.48
N GLY A 79 5.35 -5.88 6.28
CA GLY A 79 5.66 -6.06 7.69
C GLY A 79 4.46 -5.75 8.57
N SER A 80 4.59 -4.93 9.62
CA SER A 80 3.50 -4.76 10.59
C SER A 80 3.33 -3.37 11.17
N GLY A 81 2.08 -2.94 11.33
CA GLY A 81 1.75 -1.69 12.00
C GLY A 81 2.25 -0.44 11.29
N ASN A 82 2.43 -0.48 9.97
CA ASN A 82 2.83 0.70 9.20
C ASN A 82 1.61 1.56 8.83
N SER A 83 1.76 2.87 8.78
CA SER A 83 0.73 3.82 8.38
C SER A 83 1.26 4.79 7.32
N GLY A 84 0.71 4.70 6.12
CA GLY A 84 1.15 5.43 4.93
C GLY A 84 1.44 4.45 3.80
N ASN A 85 2.38 4.78 2.91
CA ASN A 85 2.63 3.99 1.70
C ASN A 85 4.06 3.47 1.58
N ALA A 86 4.20 2.29 0.98
CA ALA A 86 5.49 1.71 0.59
C ALA A 86 6.51 1.57 1.74
N ASN A 87 6.04 1.35 2.97
CA ASN A 87 6.94 1.12 4.10
C ASN A 87 7.35 -0.35 4.19
N PHE A 88 8.62 -0.61 4.49
CA PHE A 88 9.15 -1.94 4.78
C PHE A 88 9.61 -2.03 6.24
N GLY A 89 9.13 -3.03 6.96
CA GLY A 89 9.45 -3.26 8.37
C GLY A 89 8.25 -3.02 9.29
N SER A 90 8.46 -2.38 10.45
CA SER A 90 7.37 -2.26 11.43
C SER A 90 7.26 -0.91 12.12
N GLY A 91 6.02 -0.49 12.36
CA GLY A 91 5.71 0.72 13.13
C GLY A 91 6.11 2.02 12.44
N ASN A 92 6.24 2.02 11.10
CA ASN A 92 6.60 3.23 10.37
C ASN A 92 5.37 4.11 10.09
N ILE A 93 5.52 5.42 10.20
CA ILE A 93 4.49 6.42 9.89
C ILE A 93 5.02 7.34 8.78
N GLY A 94 4.23 7.55 7.74
CA GLY A 94 4.65 8.26 6.52
C GLY A 94 4.89 7.29 5.37
N ASN A 95 5.69 7.70 4.40
CA ASN A 95 5.90 6.99 3.15
C ASN A 95 7.37 6.55 2.99
N ASP A 96 7.57 5.45 2.27
CA ASP A 96 8.89 5.00 1.80
C ASP A 96 9.92 4.74 2.93
N ASN A 97 9.47 4.50 4.16
CA ASN A 97 10.39 4.19 5.26
C ASN A 97 10.81 2.72 5.22
N ILE A 98 12.09 2.46 5.48
CA ILE A 98 12.65 1.12 5.58
C ILE A 98 13.25 0.95 6.97
N GLY A 99 12.74 -0.02 7.73
CA GLY A 99 13.19 -0.37 9.07
C GLY A 99 12.09 -0.27 10.11
N PHE A 100 12.39 0.31 11.28
CA PHE A 100 11.53 0.19 12.46
C PHE A 100 11.26 1.53 13.13
N GLY A 101 9.98 1.86 13.34
CA GLY A 101 9.58 3.01 14.15
C GLY A 101 9.97 4.36 13.55
N ASN A 102 10.13 4.47 12.22
CA ASN A 102 10.43 5.76 11.59
C ASN A 102 9.16 6.59 11.38
N THR A 103 9.25 7.91 11.54
CA THR A 103 8.13 8.85 11.39
C THR A 103 8.50 9.99 10.44
N GLY A 104 7.78 10.10 9.32
CA GLY A 104 7.88 11.21 8.37
C GLY A 104 7.30 12.51 8.92
N ASP A 105 7.88 13.65 8.54
CA ASP A 105 7.40 14.99 8.94
C ASP A 105 6.70 15.71 7.77
N PRO A 106 5.37 15.90 7.82
CA PRO A 106 4.62 16.57 6.75
C PRO A 106 4.82 18.07 6.67
N SER A 107 5.46 18.70 7.66
CA SER A 107 5.71 20.14 7.64
C SER A 107 6.85 20.54 6.70
N THR A 108 7.76 19.60 6.40
CA THR A 108 8.96 19.86 5.59
C THR A 108 9.01 19.09 4.27
N SER A 109 7.99 18.26 3.97
CA SER A 109 7.92 17.48 2.73
C SER A 109 6.46 17.21 2.31
N SER A 110 6.19 17.25 1.00
CA SER A 110 4.93 16.77 0.42
C SER A 110 4.81 15.24 0.38
N ASN A 111 5.94 14.53 0.51
CA ASN A 111 6.01 13.08 0.68
C ASN A 111 6.79 12.77 1.97
N PRO A 112 6.13 12.74 3.15
CA PRO A 112 6.81 12.66 4.44
C PRO A 112 7.34 11.25 4.69
N GLY A 113 8.62 11.10 5.03
CA GLY A 113 9.26 9.82 5.31
C GLY A 113 10.59 9.65 4.58
N ALA A 114 10.74 8.55 3.82
CA ALA A 114 11.99 8.14 3.19
C ALA A 114 13.15 7.91 4.19
N ASN A 115 12.83 7.53 5.43
CA ASN A 115 13.85 7.21 6.43
C ASN A 115 14.29 5.75 6.34
N PHE A 116 15.58 5.52 6.46
CA PHE A 116 16.19 4.19 6.52
C PHE A 116 16.81 3.95 7.90
N GLY A 117 16.37 2.91 8.59
CA GLY A 117 16.93 2.48 9.88
C GLY A 117 15.89 2.47 11.00
N ILE A 118 16.27 2.94 12.19
CA ILE A 118 15.48 2.71 13.42
C ILE A 118 15.18 4.04 14.12
N GLY A 119 13.90 4.32 14.37
CA GLY A 119 13.48 5.41 15.25
C GLY A 119 13.79 6.82 14.72
N ASN A 120 13.92 7.01 13.41
CA ASN A 120 14.17 8.32 12.83
C ASN A 120 12.88 9.14 12.77
N THR A 121 12.95 10.43 13.10
CA THR A 121 11.85 11.39 12.99
C THR A 121 12.22 12.51 12.03
N GLY A 122 11.36 12.83 11.08
CA GLY A 122 11.62 13.77 9.99
C GLY A 122 11.79 13.04 8.66
N ASN A 123 12.52 13.62 7.70
CA ASN A 123 12.54 13.11 6.32
C ASN A 123 13.94 12.77 5.82
N GLY A 124 14.07 11.63 5.12
CA GLY A 124 15.30 11.26 4.42
C GLY A 124 16.49 10.93 5.33
N ASN A 125 16.25 10.52 6.58
CA ASN A 125 17.32 10.18 7.51
C ASN A 125 17.83 8.74 7.28
N PHE A 126 19.12 8.50 7.50
CA PHE A 126 19.74 7.19 7.47
C PHE A 126 20.42 6.87 8.80
N GLY A 127 20.03 5.76 9.44
CA GLY A 127 20.63 5.24 10.67
C GLY A 127 19.65 5.21 11.84
N VAL A 128 20.07 5.65 13.04
CA VAL A 128 19.33 5.37 14.28
C VAL A 128 19.03 6.64 15.08
N GLY A 129 17.75 6.90 15.34
CA GLY A 129 17.33 7.95 16.26
C GLY A 129 17.66 9.37 15.79
N ASN A 130 17.71 9.60 14.47
CA ASN A 130 17.92 10.94 13.93
C ASN A 130 16.64 11.78 14.03
N SER A 131 16.79 13.10 14.19
CA SER A 131 15.69 14.05 14.18
C SER A 131 15.92 15.17 13.15
N GLY A 132 14.90 15.51 12.37
CA GLY A 132 15.01 16.49 11.29
C GLY A 132 15.22 15.82 9.94
N ASN A 133 15.90 16.48 9.00
CA ASN A 133 15.96 16.04 7.62
C ASN A 133 17.39 15.69 7.17
N LEU A 134 17.52 14.64 6.36
CA LEU A 134 18.75 14.24 5.67
C LEU A 134 19.95 13.95 6.58
N ASN A 135 19.71 13.53 7.82
CA ASN A 135 20.78 13.12 8.73
C ASN A 135 21.30 11.72 8.38
N VAL A 136 22.58 11.49 8.66
CA VAL A 136 23.21 10.17 8.53
C VAL A 136 23.96 9.83 9.83
N GLY A 137 23.77 8.62 10.36
CA GLY A 137 24.43 8.16 11.57
C GLY A 137 23.43 7.86 12.69
N GLY A 138 23.66 8.38 13.90
CA GLY A 138 22.67 8.25 14.95
C GLY A 138 22.79 9.25 16.08
N GLY A 139 21.63 9.68 16.58
CA GLY A 139 21.52 10.50 17.80
C GLY A 139 21.71 12.01 17.62
N THR A 140 21.57 12.57 16.43
CA THR A 140 21.64 14.03 16.23
C THR A 140 20.31 14.59 15.69
N PRO A 141 19.74 15.66 16.31
CA PRO A 141 19.17 16.71 15.48
C PRO A 141 20.33 17.30 14.68
N ALA A 142 20.15 17.66 13.42
CA ALA A 142 21.14 18.44 12.67
C ALA A 142 21.44 19.73 13.45
N THR A 143 22.38 19.70 14.39
CA THR A 143 23.04 20.90 14.87
C THR A 143 23.96 21.25 13.73
N GLU A 144 23.46 22.14 12.88
CA GLU A 144 24.26 23.12 12.15
C GLU A 144 25.61 23.25 12.88
N THR A 145 26.71 22.83 12.26
CA THR A 145 28.00 23.44 12.59
C THR A 145 27.78 24.91 12.38
N SER A 146 27.49 25.61 13.47
CA SER A 146 27.33 27.04 13.47
C SER A 146 28.65 27.61 12.95
N ALA A 147 28.62 28.69 12.16
CA ALA A 147 29.84 29.27 11.60
C ALA A 147 30.92 29.58 12.67
N SER A 148 30.55 29.68 13.95
CA SER A 148 31.45 29.74 15.11
C SER A 148 32.32 28.49 15.32
N ASP A 149 31.85 27.31 14.97
CA ASP A 149 32.61 26.07 15.12
C ASP A 149 33.73 25.95 14.06
N LEU A 150 33.53 26.54 12.88
CA LEU A 150 34.56 26.66 11.85
C LEU A 150 35.62 27.72 12.21
N ALA A 151 35.23 28.79 12.89
CA ALA A 151 36.14 29.85 13.35
C ALA A 151 37.08 29.40 14.48
N ALA A 152 36.74 28.33 15.21
CA ALA A 152 37.61 27.76 16.25
C ALA A 152 38.68 26.79 15.71
N ALA A 153 38.64 26.46 14.42
CA ALA A 153 39.54 25.52 13.75
C ALA A 153 40.63 26.20 12.89
N ILE A 154 40.71 27.54 12.91
CA ILE A 154 41.71 28.37 12.22
C ILE A 154 42.47 29.21 13.26
#